data_AF-A0A6A4WJU5-F1
#
_entry.id   AF-A0A6A4WJU5-F1
#
_cell.length_a   1.000
_cell.length_b   1.000
_cell.length_c   1.000
_cell.angle_alpha   90.00
_cell.angle_beta   90.00
_cell.angle_gamma   90.00
#
_symmetry.space_group_name_H-M   'P 1'
#
loop_
_entity.id
_entity.type
_entity.pdbx_description
1 polymer ?
#
loop_
_entity_poly.entity_id
_entity_poly.type
_entity_poly.pdbx_seq_one_letter_code
_entity_poly.pdbx_strand_id
1 'polypeptide(L)'
;MIEVICELVDGPVFLAGQTLRCTITLRCPELDRQAAATSNSDVCENLAWVSAQVQCFCQVNDHKVRHRAAATDADLAAVSSTAYLPDRGERGRIVLATKPTILVCDLRLRPGQAHRLHYSQKLPADAMPTYLGQAVRYVYKVTVGAQRVNSSIRLLRVPVRLLPLDPAVTVHRSDAEDDITPSNPFLPTAAEPGETSDEQTLQLLQHSVARRAPAYFNITNQHGRVVRFCMFKTAFKLGEDVVATLDFSESDVRCVQYSVTLESVETVHEQHQQKEQQKPVTRAYNKCHEVCLNLEQTHVMLPVPLHVTPSFRSELVELSWRLHFEFVTTTGGAVPLATPADPAHHATWEAPDTLPIETMVWDLPVRLCPTSPGHVAQALHMAVTHAVSV
;
A
#
# COMPACT_ATOMS: atom_id res chain seq x y z
N MET A 1 27.12 -26.39 8.75
CA MET A 1 25.93 -25.74 8.18
C MET A 1 25.96 -24.28 8.62
N ILE A 2 25.76 -23.33 7.71
CA ILE A 2 25.77 -21.90 8.07
C ILE A 2 24.38 -21.32 7.93
N GLU A 3 23.89 -20.65 8.96
CA GLU A 3 22.64 -19.91 8.92
C GLU A 3 22.88 -18.49 8.44
N VAL A 4 22.12 -18.08 7.43
CA VAL A 4 22.09 -16.70 6.93
C VAL A 4 20.82 -16.06 7.43
N ILE A 5 20.96 -15.01 8.24
CA ILE A 5 19.87 -14.28 8.87
C ILE A 5 19.88 -12.86 8.31
N CYS A 6 18.75 -12.36 7.84
CA CYS A 6 18.58 -10.99 7.38
C CYS A 6 17.55 -10.28 8.26
N GLU A 7 17.92 -9.13 8.81
CA GLU A 7 17.11 -8.29 9.67
C GLU A 7 16.98 -6.90 9.06
N LEU A 8 15.75 -6.44 8.81
CA LEU A 8 15.49 -5.11 8.26
C LEU A 8 15.57 -4.04 9.36
N VAL A 9 16.50 -3.09 9.24
CA VAL A 9 16.80 -2.14 10.32
C VAL A 9 15.66 -1.15 10.56
N ASP A 10 15.11 -0.61 9.47
CA ASP A 10 14.04 0.40 9.51
C ASP A 10 12.63 -0.22 9.41
N GLY A 11 12.55 -1.55 9.52
CA GLY A 11 11.33 -2.33 9.34
C GLY A 11 11.08 -2.78 7.89
N PRO A 12 9.94 -3.45 7.63
CA PRO A 12 9.64 -4.10 6.36
C PRO A 12 8.90 -3.23 5.34
N VAL A 13 8.60 -1.98 5.68
CA VAL A 13 7.86 -1.05 4.83
C VAL A 13 8.74 0.16 4.55
N PHE A 14 8.73 0.64 3.31
CA PHE A 14 9.53 1.77 2.84
C PHE A 14 8.68 2.69 1.96
N LEU A 15 9.02 3.97 1.89
CA LEU A 15 8.55 4.87 0.83
C LEU A 15 9.47 4.77 -0.39
N ALA A 16 8.92 4.98 -1.59
CA ALA A 16 9.74 5.16 -2.78
C ALA A 16 10.74 6.31 -2.58
N GLY A 17 12.00 6.12 -2.98
CA GLY A 17 13.10 7.05 -2.73
C GLY A 17 13.91 6.80 -1.45
N GLN A 18 13.37 6.05 -0.48
CA GLN A 18 14.07 5.77 0.77
C GLN A 18 15.22 4.77 0.60
N THR A 19 16.15 4.79 1.56
CA THR A 19 17.24 3.82 1.63
C THR A 19 16.83 2.61 2.45
N LEU A 20 16.77 1.45 1.80
CA LEU A 20 16.59 0.17 2.48
C LEU A 20 17.89 -0.22 3.17
N ARG A 21 17.83 -0.50 4.48
CA ARG A 21 18.96 -0.99 5.27
C ARG A 21 18.62 -2.33 5.91
N CYS A 22 19.51 -3.30 5.78
CA CYS A 22 19.41 -4.55 6.50
C CYS A 22 20.75 -5.02 7.06
N THR A 23 20.66 -5.77 8.15
CA THR A 23 21.79 -6.44 8.78
C THR A 23 21.75 -7.90 8.41
N ILE A 24 22.84 -8.40 7.82
CA ILE A 24 22.98 -9.80 7.44
C ILE A 24 23.95 -10.46 8.41
N THR A 25 23.45 -11.44 9.16
CA THR A 25 24.25 -12.21 10.12
C THR A 25 24.45 -13.62 9.58
N LEU A 26 25.72 -14.00 9.45
CA LEU A 26 26.17 -15.33 9.05
C LEU A 26 26.58 -16.06 10.32
N ARG A 27 25.83 -17.09 10.72
CA ARG A 27 26.04 -17.83 11.98
C ARG A 27 26.36 -19.28 11.71
N CYS A 28 27.46 -19.77 12.27
CA CYS A 28 27.69 -21.21 12.37
C CYS A 28 27.17 -21.68 13.74
N PRO A 29 26.16 -22.56 13.81
CA PRO A 29 25.68 -23.10 15.08
C PRO A 29 26.81 -23.79 15.87
N GLU A 30 26.67 -23.82 17.20
CA GLU A 30 27.57 -24.63 18.03
C GLU A 30 27.36 -26.14 17.74
N LEU A 31 28.44 -26.90 17.79
CA LEU A 31 28.39 -28.35 17.71
C LEU A 31 27.93 -28.93 19.05
N ASP A 32 27.08 -29.95 19.01
CA ASP A 32 26.73 -30.74 20.20
C ASP A 32 28.00 -31.33 20.85
N ARG A 33 28.02 -31.42 22.19
CA ARG A 33 29.18 -31.91 22.96
C ARG A 33 29.71 -33.28 22.52
N GLN A 34 28.85 -34.17 22.02
CA GLN A 34 29.24 -35.49 21.48
C GLN A 34 29.85 -35.42 20.06
N ALA A 35 29.42 -34.47 19.23
CA ALA A 35 30.01 -34.21 17.92
C ALA A 35 31.33 -33.41 18.03
N ALA A 36 31.43 -32.53 19.03
CA ALA A 36 32.66 -31.81 19.38
C ALA A 36 33.77 -32.74 19.90
N ALA A 37 33.42 -33.82 20.61
CA ALA A 37 34.37 -34.78 21.15
C ALA A 37 34.99 -35.73 20.09
N THR A 38 34.36 -35.86 18.92
CA THR A 38 34.79 -36.73 17.81
C THR A 38 35.38 -35.96 16.63
N SER A 39 35.35 -34.62 16.65
CA SER A 39 35.84 -33.77 15.58
C SER A 39 37.26 -33.25 15.86
N ASN A 40 38.11 -33.25 14.83
CA ASN A 40 39.41 -32.60 14.87
C ASN A 40 39.24 -31.08 15.09
N SER A 41 40.19 -30.45 15.77
CA SER A 41 40.18 -29.07 16.27
C SER A 41 40.01 -27.94 15.24
N ASP A 42 39.79 -28.24 13.96
CA ASP A 42 39.70 -27.28 12.84
C ASP A 42 38.44 -27.46 11.97
N VAL A 43 37.30 -27.86 12.55
CA VAL A 43 36.03 -27.85 11.81
C VAL A 43 35.62 -26.40 11.57
N CYS A 44 36.01 -25.83 10.44
CA CYS A 44 35.56 -24.53 9.96
C CYS A 44 34.60 -24.73 8.79
N GLU A 45 33.49 -24.00 8.81
CA GLU A 45 32.59 -23.91 7.67
C GLU A 45 33.05 -22.78 6.75
N ASN A 46 33.07 -23.02 5.43
CA ASN A 46 33.55 -22.03 4.46
C ASN A 46 32.44 -21.58 3.50
N LEU A 47 32.12 -20.28 3.56
CA LEU A 47 31.27 -19.59 2.59
C LEU A 47 32.11 -19.06 1.44
N ALA A 48 31.83 -19.52 0.23
CA ALA A 48 32.48 -19.02 -0.97
C ALA A 48 32.14 -17.54 -1.20
N TRP A 49 30.85 -17.18 -1.08
CA TRP A 49 30.40 -15.80 -1.20
C TRP A 49 28.99 -15.60 -0.62
N VAL A 50 28.68 -14.34 -0.34
CA VAL A 50 27.34 -13.86 0.00
C VAL A 50 27.08 -12.58 -0.79
N SER A 51 25.92 -12.47 -1.43
CA SER A 51 25.48 -11.29 -2.18
C SER A 51 24.05 -10.91 -1.83
N ALA A 52 23.72 -9.63 -1.96
CA ALA A 52 22.37 -9.12 -1.74
C ALA A 52 21.93 -8.22 -2.90
N GLN A 53 20.63 -8.24 -3.19
CA GLN A 53 20.01 -7.43 -4.24
C GLN A 53 18.54 -7.17 -3.89
N VAL A 54 17.98 -6.05 -4.35
CA VAL A 54 16.54 -5.77 -4.27
C VAL A 54 15.90 -5.97 -5.64
N GLN A 55 14.76 -6.67 -5.68
CA GLN A 55 14.02 -6.94 -6.90
C GLN A 55 12.53 -6.66 -6.72
N CYS A 56 11.89 -6.17 -7.78
CA CYS A 56 10.44 -6.10 -7.93
C CYS A 56 9.98 -7.05 -9.04
N PHE A 57 9.04 -7.91 -8.70
CA PHE A 57 8.41 -8.83 -9.63
C PHE A 57 7.00 -8.32 -9.96
N CYS A 58 6.72 -8.18 -11.26
CA CYS A 58 5.41 -7.83 -11.80
C CYS A 58 4.76 -9.10 -12.36
N GLN A 59 3.66 -9.52 -11.76
CA GLN A 59 2.80 -10.57 -12.29
C GLN A 59 1.63 -9.91 -12.99
N VAL A 60 1.38 -10.34 -14.23
CA VAL A 60 0.32 -9.81 -15.07
C VAL A 60 -0.74 -10.89 -15.24
N ASN A 61 -2.01 -10.50 -15.21
CA ASN A 61 -3.12 -11.38 -15.52
C ASN A 61 -3.47 -11.28 -17.00
N ASP A 62 -3.07 -12.31 -17.76
CA ASP A 62 -3.23 -12.35 -19.22
C ASP A 62 -4.70 -12.30 -19.69
N HIS A 63 -5.66 -12.62 -18.82
CA HIS A 63 -7.08 -12.49 -19.14
C HIS A 63 -7.57 -11.04 -19.12
N LYS A 64 -6.82 -10.13 -18.48
CA LYS A 64 -7.20 -8.73 -18.30
C LYS A 64 -6.25 -7.76 -18.97
N VAL A 65 -5.00 -8.14 -19.17
CA VAL A 65 -3.96 -7.26 -19.70
C VAL A 65 -3.35 -7.90 -20.93
N ARG A 66 -3.47 -7.20 -22.07
CA ARG A 66 -2.76 -7.51 -23.30
C ARG A 66 -1.30 -7.09 -23.12
N HIS A 67 -0.44 -8.07 -22.94
CA HIS A 67 0.99 -7.86 -22.86
C HIS A 67 1.67 -8.55 -24.04
N ARG A 68 2.48 -7.83 -24.81
CA ARG A 68 3.41 -8.47 -25.74
C ARG A 68 4.40 -9.23 -24.88
N ALA A 69 4.34 -10.56 -24.88
CA ALA A 69 5.40 -11.36 -24.30
C ALA A 69 6.72 -10.94 -24.96
N ALA A 70 7.48 -10.06 -24.29
CA ALA A 70 8.92 -10.03 -24.51
C ALA A 70 9.37 -11.46 -24.21
N ALA A 71 10.09 -12.08 -25.15
CA ALA A 71 10.57 -13.45 -25.03
C ALA A 71 11.00 -13.66 -23.59
N THR A 72 10.23 -14.44 -22.83
CA THR A 72 10.66 -14.84 -21.52
C THR A 72 11.95 -15.59 -21.76
N ASP A 73 13.05 -15.14 -21.17
CA ASP A 73 14.28 -15.94 -20.99
C ASP A 73 14.01 -17.14 -20.06
N ALA A 74 12.80 -17.68 -20.08
CA ALA A 74 12.34 -18.85 -19.34
C ALA A 74 12.82 -20.17 -19.96
N ASP A 75 13.51 -20.16 -21.11
CA ASP A 75 14.09 -21.35 -21.74
C ASP A 75 15.63 -21.43 -21.66
N LEU A 76 16.23 -20.81 -20.64
CA LEU A 76 17.62 -21.07 -20.24
C LEU A 76 17.74 -21.75 -18.86
N ALA A 77 16.66 -22.33 -18.33
CA ALA A 77 16.66 -23.02 -17.03
C ALA A 77 17.41 -24.38 -17.01
N ALA A 78 18.41 -24.57 -17.87
CA ALA A 78 19.43 -25.61 -17.79
C ALA A 78 20.81 -25.06 -17.30
N VAL A 79 20.84 -23.84 -16.77
CA VAL A 79 22.09 -23.15 -16.40
C VAL A 79 22.47 -23.48 -14.94
N SER A 80 23.62 -24.15 -14.80
CA SER A 80 24.47 -24.37 -13.62
C SER A 80 23.88 -24.14 -12.22
N SER A 81 23.96 -25.14 -11.34
CA SER A 81 23.58 -25.07 -9.92
C SER A 81 24.37 -24.05 -9.08
N THR A 82 25.40 -23.44 -9.66
CA THR A 82 26.30 -22.44 -9.06
C THR A 82 26.16 -21.05 -9.67
N ALA A 83 25.23 -20.81 -10.60
CA ALA A 83 24.97 -19.48 -11.13
C ALA A 83 24.08 -18.67 -10.16
N TYR A 84 24.49 -17.44 -9.83
CA TYR A 84 23.65 -16.53 -9.04
C TYR A 84 22.50 -16.00 -9.89
N LEU A 85 21.36 -16.70 -9.80
CA LEU A 85 20.10 -16.36 -10.43
C LEU A 85 19.09 -15.96 -9.33
N PRO A 86 19.06 -14.68 -8.92
CA PRO A 86 18.27 -14.22 -7.77
C PRO A 86 16.75 -14.36 -8.00
N ASP A 87 16.33 -14.38 -9.25
CA ASP A 87 14.97 -14.61 -9.74
C ASP A 87 14.55 -16.08 -9.83
N ARG A 88 15.46 -17.03 -9.61
CA ARG A 88 15.19 -18.47 -9.82
C ARG A 88 14.00 -18.97 -9.02
N GLY A 89 12.88 -19.29 -9.69
CA GLY A 89 11.65 -19.76 -9.03
C GLY A 89 10.77 -18.65 -8.45
N GLU A 90 11.02 -17.39 -8.82
CA GLU A 90 10.03 -16.31 -8.71
C GLU A 90 9.06 -16.33 -9.89
N ARG A 91 7.87 -15.75 -9.67
CA ARG A 91 6.83 -15.62 -10.71
C ARG A 91 6.71 -14.17 -11.14
N GLY A 92 6.56 -13.97 -12.45
CA GLY A 92 6.38 -12.65 -13.05
C GLY A 92 7.67 -12.10 -13.66
N ARG A 93 7.55 -10.98 -14.38
CA ARG A 93 8.67 -10.27 -14.99
C ARG A 93 9.36 -9.39 -13.95
N ILE A 94 10.68 -9.26 -14.04
CA ILE A 94 11.42 -8.31 -13.21
C ILE A 94 11.20 -6.90 -13.78
N VAL A 95 10.60 -6.01 -12.99
CA VAL A 95 10.41 -4.60 -13.39
C VAL A 95 11.41 -3.66 -12.72
N LEU A 96 12.05 -4.13 -11.65
CA LEU A 96 13.14 -3.43 -10.99
C LEU A 96 14.12 -4.46 -10.43
N ALA A 97 15.41 -4.24 -10.65
CA ALA A 97 16.48 -5.01 -10.05
C ALA A 97 17.68 -4.08 -9.80
N THR A 98 18.13 -4.01 -8.55
CA THR A 98 19.33 -3.22 -8.21
C THR A 98 20.59 -3.95 -8.66
N LYS A 99 21.76 -3.31 -8.66
CA LYS A 99 23.00 -4.06 -8.93
C LYS A 99 23.25 -5.03 -7.76
N PRO A 100 23.55 -6.32 -8.01
CA PRO A 100 23.95 -7.23 -6.93
C PRO A 100 25.20 -6.72 -6.23
N THR A 101 25.16 -6.68 -4.90
CA THR A 101 26.31 -6.30 -4.06
C THR A 101 26.88 -7.55 -3.41
N ILE A 102 28.14 -7.85 -3.71
CA ILE A 102 28.89 -8.90 -3.02
C ILE A 102 29.27 -8.34 -1.64
N LEU A 103 28.83 -9.02 -0.59
CA LEU A 103 29.05 -8.60 0.80
C LEU A 103 30.31 -9.23 1.38
N VAL A 104 30.56 -10.49 1.03
CA VAL A 104 31.67 -11.29 1.54
C VAL A 104 32.09 -12.32 0.49
N CYS A 105 33.39 -12.63 0.47
CA CYS A 105 34.00 -13.75 -0.25
C CYS A 105 34.89 -14.57 0.70
N ASP A 106 34.96 -15.88 0.49
CA ASP A 106 35.83 -16.84 1.20
C ASP A 106 35.86 -16.65 2.73
N LEU A 107 34.67 -16.63 3.35
CA LEU A 107 34.54 -16.47 4.80
C LEU A 107 34.52 -17.81 5.52
N ARG A 108 35.49 -17.99 6.41
CA ARG A 108 35.56 -19.13 7.33
C ARG A 108 34.94 -18.79 8.67
N LEU A 109 34.00 -19.62 9.11
CA LEU A 109 33.33 -19.51 10.41
C LEU A 109 33.59 -20.77 11.23
N ARG A 110 34.00 -20.57 12.49
CA ARG A 110 34.08 -21.64 13.49
C ARG A 110 32.70 -21.89 14.11
N PRO A 111 32.43 -23.10 14.64
CA PRO A 111 31.21 -23.39 15.40
C PRO A 111 31.02 -22.37 16.53
N GLY A 112 29.80 -21.82 16.65
CA GLY A 112 29.48 -20.73 17.58
C GLY A 112 29.86 -19.33 17.11
N GLN A 113 30.65 -19.20 16.04
CA GLN A 113 31.02 -17.89 15.48
C GLN A 113 29.87 -17.31 14.64
N ALA A 114 29.67 -16.00 14.80
CA ALA A 114 28.81 -15.21 13.93
C ALA A 114 29.57 -14.03 13.33
N HIS A 115 29.26 -13.70 12.09
CA HIS A 115 29.77 -12.52 11.39
C HIS A 115 28.60 -11.66 10.92
N ARG A 116 28.66 -10.35 11.20
CA ARG A 116 27.57 -9.41 10.94
C ARG A 116 28.00 -8.39 9.89
N LEU A 117 27.14 -8.18 8.90
CA LEU A 117 27.35 -7.34 7.73
C LEU A 117 26.17 -6.36 7.59
N HIS A 118 26.42 -5.22 6.95
CA HIS A 118 25.39 -4.23 6.66
C HIS A 118 25.22 -4.08 5.16
N TYR A 119 23.97 -4.13 4.70
CA TYR A 119 23.58 -3.87 3.32
C TYR A 119 22.67 -2.65 3.27
N SER A 120 22.96 -1.73 2.35
CA SER A 120 22.23 -0.48 2.16
C SER A 120 21.97 -0.27 0.67
N GLN A 121 20.73 0.06 0.32
CA GLN A 121 20.31 0.25 -1.06
C GLN A 121 19.24 1.35 -1.16
N LYS A 122 19.55 2.43 -1.87
CA LYS A 122 18.57 3.50 -2.19
C LYS A 122 17.55 2.97 -3.20
N LEU A 123 16.27 3.03 -2.85
CA LEU A 123 15.17 2.65 -3.73
C LEU A 123 14.88 3.82 -4.69
N PRO A 124 14.59 3.57 -5.97
CA PRO A 124 14.22 4.65 -6.90
C PRO A 124 12.96 5.38 -6.43
N ALA A 125 12.91 6.70 -6.63
CA ALA A 125 11.76 7.52 -6.26
C ALA A 125 10.53 7.27 -7.16
N ASP A 126 10.76 6.83 -8.39
CA ASP A 126 9.77 6.44 -9.40
C ASP A 126 9.42 4.94 -9.35
N ALA A 127 9.94 4.21 -8.37
CA ALA A 127 9.66 2.79 -8.22
C ALA A 127 8.17 2.54 -7.98
N MET A 128 7.63 1.54 -8.67
CA MET A 128 6.22 1.14 -8.50
C MET A 128 5.95 0.70 -7.06
N PRO A 129 4.79 1.03 -6.48
CA PRO A 129 4.49 0.57 -5.14
C PRO A 129 4.22 -0.94 -5.12
N THR A 130 4.35 -1.55 -3.95
CA THR A 130 3.83 -2.89 -3.71
C THR A 130 2.31 -2.86 -3.83
N TYR A 131 1.76 -3.69 -4.70
CA TYR A 131 0.33 -3.74 -4.99
C TYR A 131 -0.10 -5.15 -5.38
N LEU A 132 -1.24 -5.59 -4.85
CA LEU A 132 -1.79 -6.93 -5.09
C LEU A 132 -3.17 -6.80 -5.73
N GLY A 133 -3.19 -6.36 -6.99
CA GLY A 133 -4.39 -6.19 -7.81
C GLY A 133 -4.86 -7.47 -8.49
N GLN A 134 -5.90 -7.33 -9.33
CA GLN A 134 -6.41 -8.42 -10.15
C GLN A 134 -5.81 -8.41 -11.55
N ALA A 135 -5.50 -7.23 -12.10
CA ALA A 135 -4.85 -7.11 -13.40
C ALA A 135 -3.33 -7.25 -13.27
N VAL A 136 -2.74 -6.63 -12.25
CA VAL A 136 -1.30 -6.74 -11.98
C VAL A 136 -0.97 -6.91 -10.50
N ARG A 137 0.19 -7.50 -10.20
CA ARG A 137 0.74 -7.57 -8.85
C ARG A 137 2.22 -7.20 -8.87
N TYR A 138 2.61 -6.26 -8.02
CA TYR A 138 3.99 -5.83 -7.81
C TYR A 138 4.45 -6.27 -6.42
N VAL A 139 5.51 -7.09 -6.38
CA VAL A 139 6.04 -7.67 -5.14
C VAL A 139 7.53 -7.39 -5.03
N TYR A 140 7.94 -6.77 -3.93
CA TYR A 140 9.34 -6.45 -3.65
C TYR A 140 9.96 -7.47 -2.71
N LYS A 141 11.20 -7.86 -3.01
CA LYS A 141 12.00 -8.77 -2.18
C LYS A 141 13.45 -8.29 -2.13
N VAL A 142 14.05 -8.38 -0.94
CA VAL A 142 15.50 -8.42 -0.79
C VAL A 142 15.92 -9.87 -0.91
N THR A 143 16.74 -10.18 -1.90
CA THR A 143 17.26 -11.53 -2.14
C THR A 143 18.71 -11.58 -1.69
N VAL A 144 18.97 -12.36 -0.64
CA VAL A 144 20.34 -12.66 -0.16
C VAL A 144 20.73 -14.03 -0.68
N GLY A 145 21.68 -14.07 -1.61
CA GLY A 145 22.28 -15.30 -2.10
C GLY A 145 23.50 -15.67 -1.30
N ALA A 146 23.64 -16.94 -0.97
CA ALA A 146 24.83 -17.47 -0.32
C ALA A 146 25.21 -18.82 -0.91
N GLN A 147 26.51 -19.04 -1.03
CA GLN A 147 27.06 -20.31 -1.48
C GLN A 147 28.13 -20.78 -0.50
N ARG A 148 27.90 -21.96 0.09
CA ARG A 148 28.95 -22.72 0.77
C ARG A 148 29.87 -23.37 -0.27
N VAL A 149 31.16 -23.46 0.02
CA VAL A 149 32.13 -24.16 -0.85
C VAL A 149 31.63 -25.59 -1.13
N ASN A 150 31.72 -26.01 -2.40
CA ASN A 150 31.24 -27.33 -2.88
C ASN A 150 29.73 -27.59 -2.68
N SER A 151 28.92 -26.53 -2.51
CA SER A 151 27.47 -26.64 -2.34
C SER A 151 26.72 -25.81 -3.38
N SER A 152 25.44 -26.15 -3.60
CA SER A 152 24.54 -25.33 -4.42
C SER A 152 24.18 -24.02 -3.73
N ILE A 153 23.89 -22.99 -4.52
CA ILE A 153 23.44 -21.70 -3.99
C ILE A 153 22.11 -21.85 -3.24
N ARG A 154 21.98 -21.14 -2.12
CA ARG A 154 20.72 -20.91 -1.42
C ARG A 154 20.36 -19.43 -1.48
N LEU A 155 19.05 -19.15 -1.61
CA LEU A 155 18.51 -17.80 -1.68
C LEU A 155 17.58 -17.59 -0.48
N LEU A 156 17.88 -16.59 0.35
CA LEU A 156 16.96 -16.04 1.34
C LEU A 156 16.18 -14.90 0.71
N ARG A 157 14.86 -14.93 0.85
CA ARG A 157 13.95 -13.94 0.27
C ARG A 157 13.20 -13.22 1.36
N VAL A 158 13.49 -11.93 1.50
CA VAL A 158 12.89 -11.07 2.51
C VAL A 158 11.85 -10.17 1.82
N PRO A 159 10.55 -10.43 2.00
CA PRO A 159 9.52 -9.59 1.41
C PRO A 159 9.52 -8.19 2.05
N VAL A 160 9.43 -7.17 1.20
CA VAL A 160 9.30 -5.77 1.65
C VAL A 160 8.12 -5.11 0.95
N ARG A 161 7.55 -4.11 1.60
CA ARG A 161 6.43 -3.34 1.07
C ARG A 161 6.89 -1.93 0.72
N LEU A 162 6.70 -1.53 -0.53
CA LEU A 162 6.98 -0.19 -1.00
C LEU A 162 5.67 0.61 -1.10
N LEU A 163 5.65 1.80 -0.50
CA LEU A 163 4.57 2.76 -0.60
C LEU A 163 4.91 3.80 -1.68
N PRO A 164 3.95 4.24 -2.49
CA PRO A 164 4.20 5.22 -3.54
C PRO A 164 4.48 6.58 -2.92
N LEU A 165 5.32 7.38 -3.56
CA LEU A 165 5.51 8.79 -3.25
C LEU A 165 5.00 9.61 -4.43
N ASP A 166 4.07 10.54 -4.18
CA ASP A 166 3.54 11.41 -5.24
C ASP A 166 4.62 12.43 -5.62
N PRO A 167 5.09 12.46 -6.89
CA PRO A 167 6.09 13.43 -7.32
C PRO A 167 5.62 14.88 -7.13
N ALA A 168 4.31 15.18 -7.13
CA ALA A 168 3.80 16.52 -6.86
C ALA A 168 4.15 17.01 -5.43
N VAL A 169 4.25 16.10 -4.46
CA VAL A 169 4.67 16.43 -3.08
C VAL A 169 6.15 16.83 -3.05
N THR A 170 6.96 16.34 -3.99
CA THR A 170 8.39 16.71 -4.09
C THR A 170 8.63 18.05 -4.81
N VAL A 171 7.70 18.48 -5.68
CA VAL A 171 7.83 19.69 -6.51
C VAL A 171 7.34 20.96 -5.82
N HIS A 172 6.49 20.88 -4.79
CA HIS A 172 6.06 22.05 -4.01
C HIS A 172 7.19 22.84 -3.31
N ARG A 173 8.45 22.41 -3.46
CA ARG A 173 9.66 23.19 -3.16
C ARG A 173 9.92 24.36 -4.13
N SER A 174 9.48 24.30 -5.40
CA SER A 174 9.93 25.29 -6.39
C SER A 174 9.10 26.57 -6.46
N ASP A 175 7.79 26.50 -6.18
CA ASP A 175 6.88 27.59 -6.55
C ASP A 175 6.17 28.27 -5.35
N ALA A 176 6.36 27.76 -4.13
CA ALA A 176 5.64 28.26 -2.93
C ALA A 176 6.54 28.83 -1.82
N GLU A 177 7.86 28.88 -2.00
CA GLU A 177 8.82 29.36 -1.00
C GLU A 177 9.34 30.79 -1.27
N ASP A 178 8.52 31.66 -1.87
CA ASP A 178 8.71 33.12 -1.74
C ASP A 178 7.81 33.76 -0.66
N ASP A 179 6.99 32.98 0.06
CA ASP A 179 6.11 33.50 1.11
C ASP A 179 6.57 33.11 2.53
N ILE A 180 7.41 33.99 3.10
CA ILE A 180 7.50 34.37 4.52
C ILE A 180 7.35 33.21 5.52
N THR A 181 8.38 32.36 5.65
CA THR A 181 8.66 31.69 6.92
C THR A 181 9.84 32.40 7.59
N PRO A 182 9.77 32.77 8.90
CA PRO A 182 10.89 33.39 9.56
C PRO A 182 12.05 32.40 9.58
N SER A 183 13.09 32.68 8.79
CA SER A 183 14.30 31.86 8.73
C SER A 183 14.93 31.84 10.12
N ASN A 184 14.76 30.74 10.84
CA ASN A 184 15.32 30.58 12.17
C ASN A 184 16.84 30.40 12.04
N PRO A 185 17.66 31.36 12.50
CA PRO A 185 19.12 31.33 12.34
C PRO A 185 19.81 30.26 13.18
N PHE A 186 19.07 29.52 14.01
CA PHE A 186 19.58 28.39 14.82
C PHE A 186 19.32 27.02 14.20
N LEU A 187 18.58 26.95 13.08
CA LEU A 187 18.46 25.71 12.31
C LEU A 187 19.67 25.59 11.37
N PRO A 188 20.33 24.43 11.29
CA PRO A 188 21.45 24.24 10.37
C PRO A 188 20.99 24.53 8.94
N THR A 189 21.70 25.45 8.27
CA THR A 189 21.46 25.81 6.88
C THR A 189 21.49 24.55 6.01
N ALA A 190 20.45 24.40 5.18
CA ALA A 190 20.14 23.29 4.29
C ALA A 190 21.29 22.31 4.01
N ALA A 191 21.04 21.03 4.31
CA ALA A 191 21.79 19.92 3.76
C ALA A 191 21.93 20.08 2.24
N GLU A 192 23.07 19.60 1.72
CA GLU A 192 23.48 19.59 0.32
C GLU A 192 22.29 19.41 -0.66
N PRO A 193 22.27 20.14 -1.78
CA PRO A 193 21.19 20.06 -2.77
C PRO A 193 21.18 18.68 -3.43
N GLY A 194 20.39 17.75 -2.89
CA GLY A 194 20.25 16.41 -3.47
C GLY A 194 19.59 15.35 -2.59
N GLU A 195 19.52 15.53 -1.27
CA GLU A 195 18.92 14.54 -0.38
C GLU A 195 17.84 15.18 0.52
N THR A 196 16.58 15.04 0.13
CA THR A 196 15.46 15.28 1.04
C THR A 196 15.50 14.21 2.13
N SER A 197 15.67 14.63 3.39
CA SER A 197 15.61 13.70 4.52
C SER A 197 14.25 12.99 4.55
N ASP A 198 14.24 11.73 4.97
CA ASP A 198 13.01 10.95 5.13
C ASP A 198 11.97 11.68 6.00
N GLU A 199 12.45 12.41 7.02
CA GLU A 199 11.62 13.23 7.91
C GLU A 199 10.95 14.40 7.18
N GLN A 200 11.69 15.09 6.31
CA GLN A 200 11.15 16.20 5.50
C GLN A 200 10.09 15.70 4.54
N THR A 201 10.31 14.52 3.93
CA THR A 201 9.33 13.88 3.05
C THR A 201 8.02 13.59 3.79
N LEU A 202 8.10 13.07 5.02
CA LEU A 202 6.93 12.82 5.86
C LEU A 202 6.22 14.11 6.29
N GLN A 203 6.97 15.18 6.59
CA GLN A 203 6.41 16.50 6.89
C GLN A 203 5.65 17.10 5.70
N LEU A 204 6.20 17.01 4.48
CA LEU A 204 5.53 17.45 3.26
C LEU A 204 4.23 16.66 3.01
N LEU A 205 4.27 15.34 3.22
CA LEU A 205 3.07 14.50 3.15
C LEU A 205 2.03 14.90 4.22
N GLN A 206 2.44 15.28 5.43
CA GLN A 206 1.56 15.85 6.45
C GLN A 206 0.92 17.16 5.99
N HIS A 207 1.71 18.09 5.48
CA HIS A 207 1.22 19.39 5.05
C HIS A 207 0.23 19.30 3.88
N SER A 208 0.50 18.43 2.90
CA SER A 208 -0.36 18.26 1.72
C SER A 208 -1.78 17.77 2.07
N VAL A 209 -1.92 16.96 3.12
CA VAL A 209 -3.20 16.36 3.56
C VAL A 209 -3.85 17.15 4.72
N ALA A 210 -3.14 18.11 5.30
CA ALA A 210 -3.62 18.92 6.41
C ALA A 210 -4.59 20.03 5.99
N ARG A 211 -4.52 20.49 4.73
CA ARG A 211 -5.39 21.56 4.21
C ARG A 211 -6.84 21.10 4.23
N ARG A 212 -7.70 21.87 4.91
CA ARG A 212 -9.14 21.63 4.99
C ARG A 212 -9.88 22.80 4.38
N ALA A 213 -10.74 22.51 3.42
CA ALA A 213 -11.66 23.46 2.82
C ALA A 213 -13.00 22.75 2.64
N PRO A 214 -14.10 23.26 3.24
CA PRO A 214 -15.41 22.63 3.10
C PRO A 214 -15.84 22.66 1.63
N ALA A 215 -16.10 21.48 1.08
CA ALA A 215 -16.64 21.27 -0.26
C ALA A 215 -18.07 20.73 -0.13
N TYR A 216 -19.01 21.45 -0.74
CA TYR A 216 -20.43 21.11 -0.73
C TYR A 216 -20.85 20.56 -2.08
N PHE A 217 -21.60 19.47 -2.06
CA PHE A 217 -22.12 18.80 -3.25
C PHE A 217 -23.62 18.59 -3.08
N ASN A 218 -24.41 19.14 -4.00
CA ASN A 218 -25.84 18.88 -4.07
C ASN A 218 -26.07 17.63 -4.91
N ILE A 219 -26.43 16.52 -4.26
CA ILE A 219 -26.73 15.26 -4.93
C ILE A 219 -28.21 15.27 -5.29
N THR A 220 -28.51 15.15 -6.58
CA THR A 220 -29.86 15.24 -7.14
C THR A 220 -30.20 13.99 -7.94
N ASN A 221 -31.50 13.70 -8.05
CA ASN A 221 -32.04 12.71 -8.97
C ASN A 221 -33.06 13.38 -9.91
N GLN A 222 -33.79 12.57 -10.68
CA GLN A 222 -34.83 13.04 -11.61
C GLN A 222 -35.99 13.80 -10.95
N HIS A 223 -36.19 13.65 -9.64
CA HIS A 223 -37.27 14.26 -8.86
C HIS A 223 -36.81 15.47 -8.03
N GLY A 224 -35.51 15.77 -7.99
CA GLY A 224 -34.97 16.94 -7.29
C GLY A 224 -33.76 16.61 -6.42
N ARG A 225 -33.48 17.48 -5.45
CA ARG A 225 -32.38 17.32 -4.50
C ARG A 225 -32.68 16.21 -3.50
N VAL A 226 -31.76 15.25 -3.40
CA VAL A 226 -31.82 14.15 -2.43
C VAL A 226 -31.09 14.54 -1.15
N VAL A 227 -29.88 15.08 -1.26
CA VAL A 227 -29.05 15.43 -0.09
C VAL A 227 -27.99 16.46 -0.45
N ARG A 228 -27.61 17.30 0.52
CA ARG A 228 -26.42 18.12 0.47
C ARG A 228 -25.29 17.42 1.21
N PHE A 229 -24.27 16.96 0.49
CA PHE A 229 -23.08 16.33 1.04
C PHE A 229 -21.99 17.37 1.29
N CYS A 230 -21.35 17.35 2.46
CA CYS A 230 -20.24 18.23 2.80
C CYS A 230 -19.04 17.42 3.29
N MET A 231 -17.86 17.72 2.74
CA MET A 231 -16.60 17.12 3.15
C MET A 231 -15.51 18.18 3.25
N PHE A 232 -14.63 18.08 4.24
CA PHE A 232 -13.63 19.11 4.52
C PHE A 232 -12.31 18.94 3.79
N LYS A 233 -12.07 17.78 3.17
CA LYS A 233 -10.90 17.50 2.34
C LYS A 233 -11.14 16.28 1.46
N THR A 234 -10.50 16.22 0.30
CA THR A 234 -10.59 15.08 -0.64
C THR A 234 -9.36 14.18 -0.64
N ALA A 235 -8.31 14.58 0.11
CA ALA A 235 -7.09 13.81 0.28
C ALA A 235 -7.00 13.25 1.71
N PHE A 236 -6.66 11.97 1.84
CA PHE A 236 -6.60 11.26 3.12
C PHE A 236 -5.33 10.42 3.19
N LYS A 237 -4.74 10.32 4.36
CA LYS A 237 -3.64 9.38 4.60
C LYS A 237 -4.17 8.00 4.95
N LEU A 238 -3.35 6.99 4.71
CA LEU A 238 -3.59 5.67 5.26
C LEU A 238 -3.70 5.76 6.80
N GLY A 239 -4.78 5.18 7.35
CA GLY A 239 -5.10 5.21 8.77
C GLY A 239 -5.90 6.42 9.25
N GLU A 240 -6.20 7.40 8.39
CA GLU A 240 -7.14 8.48 8.73
C GLU A 240 -8.60 8.04 8.53
N ASP A 241 -9.52 8.76 9.15
CA ASP A 241 -10.95 8.60 8.90
C ASP A 241 -11.44 9.62 7.86
N VAL A 242 -12.18 9.14 6.87
CA VAL A 242 -12.99 9.98 5.99
C VAL A 242 -14.22 10.40 6.77
N VAL A 243 -14.30 11.69 7.10
CA VAL A 243 -15.43 12.27 7.84
C VAL A 243 -16.16 13.27 6.95
N ALA A 244 -17.47 13.12 6.85
CA ALA A 244 -18.35 13.98 6.07
C ALA A 244 -19.74 14.08 6.68
N THR A 245 -20.54 15.06 6.23
CA THR A 245 -21.93 15.24 6.69
C THR A 245 -22.89 15.17 5.52
N LEU A 246 -24.07 14.62 5.78
CA LEU A 246 -25.20 14.54 4.86
C LEU A 246 -26.35 15.35 5.46
N ASP A 247 -26.83 16.35 4.73
CA ASP A 247 -27.89 17.25 5.14
C ASP A 247 -29.10 17.10 4.20
N PHE A 248 -30.20 16.61 4.77
CA PHE A 248 -31.48 16.34 4.12
C PHE A 248 -32.53 17.43 4.39
N SER A 249 -32.23 18.44 5.21
CA SER A 249 -33.20 19.45 5.68
C SER A 249 -33.92 20.19 4.54
N GLU A 250 -33.21 20.47 3.45
CA GLU A 250 -33.77 21.12 2.27
C GLU A 250 -33.96 20.14 1.07
N SER A 251 -34.10 18.84 1.32
CA SER A 251 -34.29 17.84 0.25
C SER A 251 -35.68 17.94 -0.40
N ASP A 252 -35.73 17.83 -1.73
CA ASP A 252 -36.97 17.68 -2.49
C ASP A 252 -37.45 16.22 -2.47
N VAL A 253 -36.51 15.28 -2.32
CA VAL A 253 -36.74 13.83 -2.38
C VAL A 253 -36.30 13.19 -1.08
N ARG A 254 -37.20 12.40 -0.47
CA ARG A 254 -36.89 11.70 0.78
C ARG A 254 -35.94 10.54 0.53
N CYS A 255 -34.82 10.56 1.25
CA CYS A 255 -33.92 9.43 1.35
C CYS A 255 -34.35 8.51 2.49
N VAL A 256 -34.55 7.24 2.19
CA VAL A 256 -34.94 6.19 3.14
C VAL A 256 -33.71 5.61 3.82
N GLN A 257 -32.69 5.31 3.03
CA GLN A 257 -31.42 4.81 3.50
C GLN A 257 -30.33 5.19 2.51
N TYR A 258 -29.09 5.25 3.01
CA TYR A 258 -27.93 5.43 2.17
C TYR A 258 -26.82 4.48 2.60
N SER A 259 -25.86 4.28 1.71
CA SER A 259 -24.58 3.71 2.07
C SER A 259 -23.44 4.37 1.34
N VAL A 260 -22.29 4.47 2.01
CA VAL A 260 -21.06 5.03 1.46
C VAL A 260 -19.96 4.00 1.62
N THR A 261 -19.31 3.65 0.52
CA THR A 261 -18.26 2.64 0.48
C THR A 261 -16.96 3.25 -0.03
N LEU A 262 -15.85 3.03 0.68
CA LEU A 262 -14.52 3.34 0.15
C LEU A 262 -14.12 2.24 -0.84
N GLU A 263 -13.92 2.61 -2.10
CA GLU A 263 -13.57 1.68 -3.17
C GLU A 263 -12.23 2.04 -3.81
N SER A 264 -11.45 1.00 -4.14
CA SER A 264 -10.35 1.14 -5.10
C SER A 264 -10.82 0.76 -6.50
N VAL A 265 -10.29 1.46 -7.50
CA VAL A 265 -10.61 1.29 -8.91
C VAL A 265 -9.32 1.04 -9.66
N GLU A 266 -9.09 -0.20 -10.08
CA GLU A 266 -7.97 -0.64 -10.90
C GLU A 266 -8.39 -0.59 -12.38
N THR A 267 -7.83 0.35 -13.13
CA THR A 267 -8.10 0.55 -14.55
C THR A 267 -6.90 0.11 -15.37
N VAL A 268 -7.12 -0.79 -16.33
CA VAL A 268 -6.08 -1.17 -17.31
C VAL A 268 -6.08 -0.14 -18.43
N HIS A 269 -4.91 0.41 -18.76
CA HIS A 269 -4.78 1.40 -19.83
C HIS A 269 -5.27 0.84 -21.16
N GLU A 270 -5.95 1.64 -21.97
CA GLU A 270 -6.65 1.21 -23.20
C GLU A 270 -5.77 0.40 -24.15
N GLN A 271 -4.50 0.81 -24.32
CA GLN A 271 -3.52 0.12 -25.17
C GLN A 271 -3.17 -1.31 -24.71
N HIS A 272 -3.40 -1.61 -23.43
CA HIS A 272 -3.12 -2.89 -22.78
C HIS A 272 -4.40 -3.64 -22.41
N GLN A 273 -5.59 -3.20 -22.83
CA GLN A 273 -6.83 -3.93 -22.53
C GLN A 273 -6.92 -5.20 -23.39
N GLN A 274 -7.38 -6.28 -22.77
CA GLN A 274 -7.58 -7.54 -23.50
C GLN A 274 -8.83 -7.49 -24.37
N LYS A 275 -9.89 -6.82 -23.87
CA LYS A 275 -11.17 -6.59 -24.55
C LYS A 275 -11.36 -5.10 -24.80
N GLU A 276 -12.01 -4.74 -25.91
CA GLU A 276 -12.44 -3.36 -26.11
C GLU A 276 -13.41 -2.93 -25.00
N GLN A 277 -13.22 -1.71 -24.48
CA GLN A 277 -14.03 -1.13 -23.40
C GLN A 277 -14.06 -2.01 -22.13
N GLN A 278 -12.90 -2.53 -21.73
CA GLN A 278 -12.80 -3.34 -20.53
C GLN A 278 -13.13 -2.49 -19.30
N LYS A 279 -14.14 -2.91 -18.53
CA LYS A 279 -14.55 -2.21 -17.32
C LYS A 279 -13.43 -2.23 -16.26
N PRO A 280 -13.24 -1.11 -15.52
CA PRO A 280 -12.37 -1.07 -14.36
C PRO A 280 -12.74 -2.15 -13.33
N VAL A 281 -11.75 -2.63 -12.60
CA VAL A 281 -11.94 -3.57 -11.50
C VAL A 281 -12.10 -2.78 -10.22
N THR A 282 -13.26 -2.89 -9.58
CA THR A 282 -13.52 -2.22 -8.31
C THR A 282 -13.38 -3.18 -7.14
N ARG A 283 -12.88 -2.68 -6.01
CA ARG A 283 -12.82 -3.42 -4.75
C ARG A 283 -13.28 -2.55 -3.60
N ALA A 284 -14.36 -2.96 -2.95
CA ALA A 284 -14.88 -2.34 -1.74
C ALA A 284 -14.02 -2.69 -0.51
N TYR A 285 -13.85 -1.73 0.38
CA TYR A 285 -13.16 -1.89 1.67
C TYR A 285 -14.14 -1.70 2.83
N ASN A 286 -14.28 -0.47 3.31
CA ASN A 286 -15.16 -0.14 4.42
C ASN A 286 -16.46 0.46 3.88
N LYS A 287 -17.59 0.09 4.51
CA LYS A 287 -18.93 0.54 4.16
C LYS A 287 -19.61 1.10 5.41
N CYS A 288 -20.16 2.29 5.28
CA CYS A 288 -21.07 2.92 6.23
C CYS A 288 -22.47 2.80 5.64
N HIS A 289 -23.45 2.38 6.43
CA HIS A 289 -24.83 2.25 6.02
C HIS A 289 -25.72 2.74 7.14
N GLU A 290 -26.76 3.48 6.78
CA GLU A 290 -27.70 4.03 7.74
C GLU A 290 -29.09 4.18 7.11
N VAL A 291 -30.11 3.90 7.90
CA VAL A 291 -31.51 4.21 7.58
C VAL A 291 -31.78 5.63 8.06
N CYS A 292 -32.09 6.53 7.12
CA CYS A 292 -32.14 7.96 7.35
C CYS A 292 -33.52 8.59 7.10
N LEU A 293 -34.57 7.77 7.06
CA LEU A 293 -35.94 8.26 6.86
C LEU A 293 -36.29 9.27 7.96
N ASN A 294 -36.67 10.49 7.55
CA ASN A 294 -37.01 11.63 8.42
C ASN A 294 -35.84 12.20 9.25
N LEU A 295 -34.58 11.83 8.97
CA LEU A 295 -33.43 12.55 9.53
C LEU A 295 -33.19 13.85 8.75
N GLU A 296 -32.96 14.95 9.44
CA GLU A 296 -32.57 16.22 8.81
C GLU A 296 -31.07 16.24 8.49
N GLN A 297 -30.25 15.58 9.31
CA GLN A 297 -28.80 15.54 9.14
C GLN A 297 -28.22 14.25 9.72
N THR A 298 -27.15 13.75 9.09
CA THR A 298 -26.32 12.67 9.62
C THR A 298 -24.85 12.87 9.21
N HIS A 299 -23.97 11.97 9.65
CA HIS A 299 -22.54 11.98 9.38
C HIS A 299 -22.05 10.63 8.89
N VAL A 300 -20.99 10.67 8.10
CA VAL A 300 -20.29 9.49 7.58
C VAL A 300 -18.91 9.47 8.20
N MET A 301 -18.50 8.30 8.70
CA MET A 301 -17.14 8.04 9.17
C MET A 301 -16.65 6.73 8.59
N LEU A 302 -15.65 6.78 7.71
CA LEU A 302 -15.07 5.62 7.04
C LEU A 302 -13.56 5.57 7.30
N PRO A 303 -13.05 4.59 8.08
CA PRO A 303 -11.62 4.47 8.33
C PRO A 303 -10.89 4.08 7.04
N VAL A 304 -9.76 4.71 6.73
CA VAL A 304 -8.90 4.33 5.61
C VAL A 304 -7.93 3.23 6.08
N PRO A 305 -7.99 1.99 5.55
CA PRO A 305 -7.18 0.91 6.08
C PRO A 305 -5.68 1.11 5.80
N LEU A 306 -4.83 0.79 6.78
CA LEU A 306 -3.36 0.91 6.65
C LEU A 306 -2.74 -0.07 5.63
N HIS A 307 -3.44 -1.16 5.30
CA HIS A 307 -2.93 -2.22 4.43
C HIS A 307 -3.14 -1.97 2.93
N VAL A 308 -3.84 -0.90 2.55
CA VAL A 308 -4.15 -0.62 1.13
C VAL A 308 -2.99 0.12 0.45
N THR A 309 -2.93 0.02 -0.88
CA THR A 309 -1.96 0.80 -1.66
C THR A 309 -2.60 2.14 -2.04
N PRO A 310 -1.95 3.28 -1.76
CA PRO A 310 -2.40 4.59 -2.24
C PRO A 310 -2.47 4.65 -3.77
N SER A 311 -3.05 5.73 -4.31
CA SER A 311 -3.15 5.90 -5.75
C SER A 311 -1.77 5.86 -6.42
N PHE A 312 -1.67 5.16 -7.55
CA PHE A 312 -0.46 5.13 -8.35
C PHE A 312 -0.80 4.88 -9.82
N ARG A 313 0.14 5.25 -10.69
CA ARG A 313 0.05 5.00 -12.12
C ARG A 313 1.28 4.24 -12.58
N SER A 314 1.05 3.16 -13.32
CA SER A 314 2.08 2.36 -13.99
C SER A 314 1.85 2.36 -15.50
N GLU A 315 2.76 1.73 -16.25
CA GLU A 315 2.61 1.51 -17.69
C GLU A 315 1.35 0.70 -18.05
N LEU A 316 0.98 -0.26 -17.20
CA LEU A 316 -0.11 -1.21 -17.48
C LEU A 316 -1.46 -0.78 -16.89
N VAL A 317 -1.43 -0.26 -15.67
CA VAL A 317 -2.63 0.05 -14.89
C VAL A 317 -2.51 1.37 -14.14
N GLU A 318 -3.66 1.91 -13.77
CA GLU A 318 -3.83 3.00 -12.83
C GLU A 318 -4.74 2.54 -11.68
N LEU A 319 -4.32 2.82 -10.45
CA LEU A 319 -5.11 2.63 -9.25
C LEU A 319 -5.60 3.98 -8.73
N SER A 320 -6.92 4.15 -8.67
CA SER A 320 -7.56 5.33 -8.08
C SER A 320 -8.54 4.93 -6.97
N TRP A 321 -9.01 5.92 -6.22
CA TRP A 321 -9.90 5.72 -5.07
C TRP A 321 -11.13 6.60 -5.17
N ARG A 322 -12.27 6.11 -4.72
CA ARG A 322 -13.54 6.84 -4.69
C ARG A 322 -14.39 6.48 -3.47
N LEU A 323 -15.26 7.39 -3.09
CA LEU A 323 -16.42 7.11 -2.26
C LEU A 323 -17.59 6.78 -3.17
N HIS A 324 -18.11 5.57 -3.05
CA HIS A 324 -19.26 5.08 -3.79
C HIS A 324 -20.51 5.20 -2.91
N PHE A 325 -21.44 6.05 -3.32
CA PHE A 325 -22.69 6.27 -2.63
C PHE A 325 -23.80 5.49 -3.32
N GLU A 326 -24.60 4.79 -2.52
CA GLU A 326 -25.86 4.17 -2.92
C GLU A 326 -26.96 4.81 -2.08
N PHE A 327 -27.93 5.47 -2.71
CA PHE A 327 -29.10 6.03 -2.03
C PHE A 327 -30.34 5.23 -2.41
N VAL A 328 -31.22 5.03 -1.44
CA VAL A 328 -32.57 4.54 -1.66
C VAL A 328 -33.52 5.65 -1.31
N THR A 329 -34.22 6.16 -2.33
CA THR A 329 -35.15 7.27 -2.23
C THR A 329 -36.58 6.76 -2.35
N THR A 330 -37.55 7.49 -1.82
CA THR A 330 -38.97 7.20 -2.03
C THR A 330 -39.66 8.34 -2.77
N THR A 331 -40.49 7.97 -3.74
CA THR A 331 -41.37 8.88 -4.49
C THR A 331 -42.77 8.97 -3.85
N GLY A 332 -43.03 8.20 -2.79
CA GLY A 332 -44.29 8.23 -2.07
C GLY A 332 -44.50 9.56 -1.36
N GLY A 333 -45.76 10.04 -1.37
CA GLY A 333 -46.19 11.20 -0.57
C GLY A 333 -45.87 11.04 0.92
N ALA A 334 -46.12 12.09 1.72
CA ALA A 334 -45.90 12.12 3.18
C ALA A 334 -46.07 10.75 3.86
N VAL A 335 -44.96 10.12 4.26
CA VAL A 335 -45.02 9.04 5.26
C VAL A 335 -45.57 9.72 6.49
N PRO A 336 -46.80 9.42 6.94
CA PRO A 336 -47.36 10.13 8.07
C PRO A 336 -46.45 9.90 9.27
N LEU A 337 -45.86 10.96 9.82
CA LEU A 337 -45.56 10.93 11.24
C LEU A 337 -46.93 10.78 11.89
N ALA A 338 -47.19 9.65 12.54
CA ALA A 338 -48.42 9.45 13.30
C ALA A 338 -48.53 10.61 14.31
N THR A 339 -49.31 11.63 13.99
CA THR A 339 -49.72 12.64 14.97
C THR A 339 -50.66 11.91 15.92
N PRO A 340 -50.37 11.86 17.24
CA PRO A 340 -51.30 11.26 18.17
C PRO A 340 -52.63 12.00 18.05
N ALA A 341 -53.69 11.29 17.67
CA ALA A 341 -55.04 11.86 17.67
C ALA A 341 -55.50 12.19 19.10
N ASP A 342 -54.82 11.64 20.11
CA ASP A 342 -55.12 11.78 21.53
C ASP A 342 -53.83 11.99 22.35
N PRO A 343 -53.68 13.10 23.10
CA PRO A 343 -52.51 13.36 23.94
C PRO A 343 -52.37 12.36 25.11
N ALA A 344 -53.37 11.52 25.39
CA ALA A 344 -53.32 10.48 26.41
C ALA A 344 -52.63 9.17 25.95
N HIS A 345 -52.38 9.01 24.64
CA HIS A 345 -51.76 7.80 24.09
C HIS A 345 -50.38 8.11 23.50
N HIS A 346 -49.35 7.48 24.05
CA HIS A 346 -48.04 7.38 23.42
C HIS A 346 -48.18 6.56 22.12
N ALA A 347 -48.50 7.22 21.01
CA ALA A 347 -48.50 6.58 19.69
C ALA A 347 -47.04 6.30 19.30
N THR A 348 -46.63 5.04 19.40
CA THR A 348 -45.36 4.58 18.85
C THR A 348 -45.44 4.70 17.34
N TRP A 349 -44.51 5.43 16.71
CA TRP A 349 -44.44 5.49 15.26
C TRP A 349 -44.14 4.09 14.70
N GLU A 350 -44.95 3.62 13.76
CA GLU A 350 -44.73 2.39 13.02
C GLU A 350 -44.35 2.72 11.58
N ALA A 351 -43.27 2.11 11.09
CA ALA A 351 -42.85 2.28 9.70
C ALA A 351 -43.89 1.64 8.76
N PRO A 352 -44.14 2.21 7.56
CA PRO A 352 -44.99 1.58 6.57
C PRO A 352 -44.49 0.18 6.17
N ASP A 353 -45.40 -0.79 6.06
CA ASP A 353 -45.06 -2.15 5.62
C ASP A 353 -44.50 -2.19 4.19
N THR A 354 -44.92 -1.24 3.34
CA THR A 354 -44.46 -1.12 1.97
C THR A 354 -44.23 0.34 1.61
N LEU A 355 -43.16 0.60 0.85
CA LEU A 355 -42.78 1.92 0.41
C LEU A 355 -42.29 1.84 -1.05
N PRO A 356 -42.78 2.70 -1.96
CA PRO A 356 -42.22 2.78 -3.30
C PRO A 356 -40.79 3.33 -3.21
N ILE A 357 -39.82 2.58 -3.71
CA ILE A 357 -38.40 2.95 -3.65
C ILE A 357 -37.78 3.04 -5.05
N GLU A 358 -36.83 3.95 -5.17
CA GLU A 358 -35.89 4.06 -6.28
C GLU A 358 -34.47 4.08 -5.72
N THR A 359 -33.51 3.61 -6.52
CA THR A 359 -32.10 3.59 -6.12
C THR A 359 -31.27 4.45 -7.05
N MET A 360 -30.33 5.20 -6.51
CA MET A 360 -29.37 5.96 -7.30
C MET A 360 -27.95 5.79 -6.76
N VAL A 361 -26.99 6.02 -7.64
CA VAL A 361 -25.56 5.94 -7.33
C VAL A 361 -24.92 7.30 -7.56
N TRP A 362 -23.98 7.66 -6.70
CA TRP A 362 -23.12 8.82 -6.90
C TRP A 362 -21.69 8.48 -6.48
N ASP A 363 -20.70 8.86 -7.30
CA ASP A 363 -19.30 8.57 -7.03
C ASP A 363 -18.52 9.86 -6.81
N LEU A 364 -17.72 9.92 -5.74
CA LEU A 364 -16.81 11.02 -5.47
C LEU A 364 -15.36 10.55 -5.44
N PRO A 365 -14.49 10.98 -6.36
CA PRO A 365 -13.08 10.64 -6.31
C PRO A 365 -12.40 11.20 -5.05
N VAL A 366 -11.56 10.39 -4.43
CA VAL A 366 -10.72 10.80 -3.29
C VAL A 366 -9.27 10.39 -3.56
N ARG A 367 -8.33 11.14 -3.00
CA ARG A 367 -6.90 10.82 -3.08
C ARG A 367 -6.47 10.14 -1.79
N LEU A 368 -5.87 8.97 -1.89
CA LEU A 368 -5.16 8.38 -0.77
C LEU A 368 -3.66 8.68 -0.88
N CYS A 369 -3.08 9.09 0.23
CA CYS A 369 -1.66 9.38 0.39
C CYS A 369 -1.04 8.34 1.34
N PRO A 370 0.25 8.00 1.15
CA PRO A 370 0.95 7.13 2.09
C PRO A 370 1.04 7.79 3.49
N THR A 371 1.37 6.97 4.48
CA THR A 371 1.65 7.39 5.85
C THR A 371 3.06 6.96 6.25
N SER A 372 3.45 7.19 7.51
CA SER A 372 4.72 6.70 8.04
C SER A 372 4.85 5.18 7.84
N PRO A 373 5.96 4.69 7.24
CA PRO A 373 6.18 3.27 7.06
C PRO A 373 6.09 2.46 8.35
N GLY A 374 6.54 3.02 9.48
CA GLY A 374 6.48 2.37 10.79
C GLY A 374 5.05 2.02 11.22
N HIS A 375 4.08 2.92 10.99
CA HIS A 375 2.67 2.66 11.32
C HIS A 375 2.10 1.52 10.47
N VAL A 376 2.45 1.48 9.18
CA VAL A 376 2.00 0.41 8.28
C VAL A 376 2.64 -0.92 8.65
N ALA A 377 3.94 -0.93 8.97
CA ALA A 377 4.66 -2.12 9.40
C ALA A 377 4.03 -2.75 10.65
N GLN A 378 3.73 -1.91 11.65
CA GLN A 378 3.10 -2.35 12.90
C GLN A 378 1.71 -2.94 12.66
N ALA A 379 0.89 -2.30 11.83
CA ALA A 379 -0.46 -2.78 11.53
C ALA A 379 -0.48 -4.10 10.74
N LEU A 380 0.53 -4.36 9.92
CA LEU A 380 0.61 -5.56 9.08
C LEU A 380 1.29 -6.75 9.76
N HIS A 381 1.90 -6.57 10.93
CA HIS A 381 2.70 -7.61 11.62
C HIS A 381 3.73 -8.31 10.71
N MET A 382 4.34 -7.56 9.78
CA MET A 382 5.32 -8.12 8.85
C MET A 382 6.60 -8.48 9.58
N ALA A 383 7.13 -9.68 9.29
CA ALA A 383 8.37 -10.16 9.90
C ALA A 383 9.58 -9.30 9.49
N VAL A 384 10.33 -8.84 10.48
CA VAL A 384 11.55 -8.04 10.32
C VAL A 384 12.77 -8.95 10.06
N THR A 385 12.76 -10.14 10.64
CA THR A 385 13.88 -11.09 10.60
C THR A 385 13.50 -12.35 9.84
N HIS A 386 14.37 -12.75 8.91
CA HIS A 386 14.22 -13.95 8.09
C HIS A 386 15.52 -14.74 8.11
N ALA A 387 15.45 -16.06 8.05
CA ALA A 387 16.63 -16.91 8.10
C ALA A 387 16.53 -18.07 7.09
N VAL A 388 17.68 -18.50 6.59
CA VAL A 388 17.83 -19.73 5.80
C VAL A 388 19.11 -20.45 6.19
N SER A 389 19.08 -21.77 6.23
CA SER A 389 20.28 -22.59 6.41
C SER A 389 20.91 -22.93 5.06
N VAL A 390 22.23 -22.80 4.99
CA VAL A 390 23.06 -22.94 3.78
C VAL A 390 24.10 -24.03 3.97
#